data_AF-A0A1V3P624-F1
#
_entry.id   AF-A0A1V3P624-F1
#
_cell.length_a   1.000
_cell.length_b   1.000
_cell.length_c   1.000
_cell.angle_alpha   90.00
_cell.angle_beta   90.00
_cell.angle_gamma   90.00
#
_symmetry.space_group_name_H-M   'P 1'
#
loop_
_entity.id
_entity.type
_entity.pdbx_description
1 polymer ?
#
loop_
_entity_poly.entity_id
_entity_poly.type
_entity_poly.pdbx_seq_one_letter_code
_entity_poly.pdbx_strand_id
1 'polypeptide(L)'
;MSLLPTQMRPLPYRKPTEGRDYWVVDDALPDPGAVRARCLARTEWELGYPYTGEVWPGMRAIPALLDGELAALDAKVCQLTGAKKVWVEQTEAGIRLNHNCVQVVGSTEGAVKPHTDSSNLCRYAAVLYLNPDVPEQCGTSFFRQRMPTGQLGGNIVMPPHRNLAEALGNRFVQPNSFVEDVRVAYRFNRLLVYKANLIHSATAYWGLETAAKRMAAVFFWMA
;
A
#
# COMPACT_ATOMS: atom_id res chain seq x y z
N MET A 1 3.94 -2.52 -32.28
CA MET A 1 3.23 -2.91 -31.05
C MET A 1 2.35 -4.10 -31.40
N SER A 2 2.50 -5.24 -30.72
CA SER A 2 1.70 -6.43 -31.03
C SER A 2 0.25 -6.21 -30.58
N LEU A 3 -0.70 -6.36 -31.50
CA LEU A 3 -2.15 -6.23 -31.30
C LEU A 3 -2.80 -7.51 -30.76
N LEU A 4 -2.00 -8.51 -30.39
CA LEU A 4 -2.51 -9.74 -29.79
C LEU A 4 -2.67 -9.52 -28.27
N PRO A 5 -3.82 -9.85 -27.67
CA PRO A 5 -3.98 -9.79 -26.22
C PRO A 5 -2.91 -10.67 -25.60
N THR A 6 -2.01 -10.06 -24.83
CA THR A 6 -1.02 -10.80 -24.04
C THR A 6 -1.81 -11.67 -23.09
N GLN A 7 -1.77 -12.99 -23.29
CA GLN A 7 -2.51 -13.93 -22.47
C GLN A 7 -2.05 -13.75 -21.03
N MET A 8 -2.92 -13.18 -20.18
CA MET A 8 -2.64 -13.02 -18.76
C MET A 8 -2.34 -14.41 -18.20
N ARG A 9 -1.13 -14.60 -17.69
CA ARG A 9 -0.76 -15.86 -17.03
C ARG A 9 -1.44 -15.89 -15.65
N PRO A 10 -2.06 -17.03 -15.28
CA PRO A 10 -2.64 -17.16 -13.96
C PRO A 10 -1.53 -17.15 -12.92
N LEU A 11 -1.66 -16.26 -11.94
CA LEU A 11 -0.83 -16.22 -10.76
C LEU A 11 -1.25 -17.34 -9.79
N PRO A 12 -0.35 -17.76 -8.88
CA PRO A 12 -0.74 -18.63 -7.79
C PRO A 12 -1.74 -17.93 -6.86
N TYR A 13 -2.72 -18.69 -6.38
CA TYR A 13 -3.68 -18.23 -5.39
C TYR A 13 -3.35 -18.76 -4.01
N ARG A 14 -3.43 -17.89 -3.01
CA ARG A 14 -3.57 -18.27 -1.62
C ARG A 14 -4.50 -17.27 -0.95
N LYS A 15 -5.57 -17.75 -0.31
CA LYS A 15 -6.51 -16.90 0.42
C LYS A 15 -5.75 -16.05 1.45
N PRO A 16 -5.77 -14.71 1.37
CA PRO A 16 -5.13 -13.87 2.37
C PRO A 16 -5.69 -14.20 3.75
N THR A 17 -4.82 -14.50 4.71
CA THR A 17 -5.20 -14.90 6.06
C THR A 17 -4.51 -14.02 7.08
N GLU A 18 -5.28 -13.46 8.01
CA GLU A 18 -4.76 -12.67 9.13
C GLU A 18 -3.83 -13.53 10.00
N GLY A 19 -2.73 -12.95 10.49
CA GLY A 19 -1.70 -13.66 11.25
C GLY A 19 -0.68 -14.41 10.38
N ARG A 20 -0.90 -14.51 9.06
CA ARG A 20 0.01 -15.18 8.12
C ARG A 20 0.44 -14.31 6.96
N ASP A 21 -0.52 -13.65 6.32
CA ASP A 21 -0.32 -12.87 5.10
C ASP A 21 -0.49 -11.37 5.34
N TYR A 22 -1.33 -11.02 6.31
CA TYR A 22 -1.52 -9.68 6.82
C TYR A 22 -1.80 -9.72 8.33
N TRP A 23 -1.67 -8.57 8.97
CA TRP A 23 -1.91 -8.36 10.40
C TRP A 23 -2.58 -7.01 10.59
N VAL A 24 -3.59 -6.98 11.47
CA VAL A 24 -4.29 -5.75 11.85
C VAL A 24 -3.95 -5.42 13.29
N VAL A 25 -3.54 -4.18 13.54
CA VAL A 25 -3.34 -3.66 14.89
C VAL A 25 -4.14 -2.37 15.00
N ASP A 26 -5.16 -2.41 15.84
CA ASP A 26 -5.88 -1.21 16.23
C ASP A 26 -5.13 -0.49 17.35
N ASP A 27 -5.34 0.83 17.45
CA ASP A 27 -4.70 1.69 18.44
C ASP A 27 -3.16 1.60 18.41
N ALA A 28 -2.59 1.58 17.19
CA ALA A 28 -1.19 1.24 16.94
C ALA A 28 -0.19 2.27 17.52
N LEU A 29 -0.57 3.55 17.56
CA LEU A 29 0.20 4.62 18.16
C LEU A 29 -0.41 5.09 19.48
N PRO A 30 0.42 5.52 20.46
CA PRO A 30 -0.08 6.10 21.70
C PRO A 30 -0.76 7.47 21.50
N ASP A 31 -0.27 8.28 20.54
CA ASP A 31 -0.85 9.58 20.21
C ASP A 31 -0.91 9.79 18.68
N PRO A 32 -1.88 9.16 17.98
CA PRO A 32 -2.07 9.35 16.55
C PRO A 32 -2.53 10.77 16.21
N GLY A 33 -3.11 11.49 17.17
CA GLY A 33 -3.57 12.87 17.02
C GLY A 33 -2.40 13.82 16.80
N ALA A 34 -1.33 13.68 17.59
CA ALA A 34 -0.10 14.45 17.41
C ALA A 34 0.55 14.18 16.04
N VAL A 35 0.60 12.92 15.59
CA VAL A 35 1.12 12.58 14.24
C VAL A 35 0.30 13.27 13.16
N ARG A 36 -1.03 13.17 13.22
CA ARG A 36 -1.93 13.82 12.26
C ARG A 36 -1.75 15.34 12.27
N ALA A 37 -1.69 15.96 13.45
CA ALA A 37 -1.52 17.41 13.59
C ALA A 37 -0.21 17.88 12.95
N ARG A 38 0.91 17.18 13.20
CA ARG A 38 2.19 17.48 12.55
C ARG A 38 2.12 17.33 11.03
N CYS A 39 1.42 16.30 10.54
CA CYS A 39 1.23 16.12 9.10
C CYS A 39 0.42 17.28 8.47
N LEU A 40 -0.68 17.70 9.11
CA LEU A 40 -1.51 18.81 8.61
C LEU A 40 -0.83 20.18 8.70
N ALA A 41 0.09 20.36 9.64
CA ALA A 41 0.86 21.61 9.78
C ALA A 41 1.94 21.79 8.70
N ARG A 42 2.18 20.78 7.84
CA ARG A 42 3.20 20.86 6.79
C ARG A 42 2.80 21.84 5.70
N THR A 43 3.76 22.70 5.34
CA THR A 43 3.66 23.62 4.21
C THR A 43 4.28 23.07 2.93
N GLU A 44 5.16 22.06 3.04
CA GLU A 44 5.87 21.46 1.91
C GLU A 44 5.39 20.03 1.67
N TRP A 45 5.03 19.78 0.41
CA TRP A 45 4.49 18.51 -0.06
C TRP A 45 5.09 18.18 -1.43
N GLU A 46 5.45 16.91 -1.61
CA GLU A 46 5.68 16.35 -2.93
C GLU A 46 4.32 16.08 -3.59
N LEU A 47 4.13 16.53 -4.83
CA LEU A 47 2.84 16.49 -5.51
C LEU A 47 2.78 15.38 -6.57
N GLY A 48 1.74 14.56 -6.48
CA GLY A 48 1.44 13.48 -7.41
C GLY A 48 0.30 13.82 -8.37
N TYR A 49 -0.30 12.81 -8.99
CA TYR A 49 -1.53 12.99 -9.77
C TYR A 49 -2.68 13.49 -8.87
N PRO A 50 -3.51 14.45 -9.30
CA PRO A 50 -3.58 15.06 -10.64
C PRO A 50 -2.73 16.32 -10.78
N TYR A 51 -1.99 16.72 -9.75
CA TYR A 51 -1.19 17.96 -9.74
C TYR A 51 0.04 17.89 -10.65
N THR A 52 0.58 16.68 -10.86
CA THR A 52 1.76 16.42 -11.70
C THR A 52 1.54 15.20 -12.62
N GLY A 53 2.52 14.92 -13.49
CA GLY A 53 2.53 13.73 -14.35
C GLY A 53 2.93 12.42 -13.65
N GLU A 54 3.11 12.45 -12.33
CA GLU A 54 3.46 11.28 -11.53
C GLU A 54 2.33 10.26 -11.49
N VAL A 55 2.69 8.97 -11.35
CA VAL A 55 1.68 7.88 -11.39
C VAL A 55 0.98 7.64 -10.06
N TRP A 56 1.57 8.13 -8.97
CA TRP A 56 1.04 8.02 -7.60
C TRP A 56 0.12 9.21 -7.28
N PRO A 57 -0.96 9.00 -6.49
CA PRO A 57 -1.99 10.02 -6.31
C PRO A 57 -1.74 10.94 -5.09
N GLY A 58 -2.36 12.11 -5.14
CA GLY A 58 -2.44 13.08 -4.05
C GLY A 58 -1.10 13.75 -3.77
N MET A 59 -0.76 13.85 -2.49
CA MET A 59 0.47 14.49 -2.03
C MET A 59 1.15 13.69 -0.93
N ARG A 60 2.47 13.84 -0.82
CA ARG A 60 3.32 13.06 0.07
C ARG A 60 4.31 13.93 0.83
N ALA A 61 4.67 13.50 2.03
CA ALA A 61 5.77 14.07 2.79
C ALA A 61 6.48 12.98 3.60
N ILE A 62 7.78 13.19 3.83
CA ILE A 62 8.64 12.33 4.63
C ILE A 62 9.35 13.22 5.66
N PRO A 63 9.51 12.80 6.93
CA PRO A 63 8.94 11.60 7.53
C PRO A 63 7.49 11.79 8.03
N ALA A 64 6.70 10.72 8.16
CA ALA A 64 5.41 10.76 8.84
C ALA A 64 5.57 10.70 10.37
N LEU A 65 6.33 9.69 10.83
CA LEU A 65 6.63 9.40 12.22
C LEU A 65 8.01 9.93 12.61
N LEU A 66 8.15 10.31 13.87
CA LEU A 66 9.43 10.60 14.51
C LEU A 66 10.20 9.30 14.77
N ASP A 67 11.51 9.39 14.97
CA ASP A 67 12.38 8.21 15.10
C ASP A 67 11.94 7.23 16.20
N GLY A 68 11.52 7.74 17.37
CA GLY A 68 11.02 6.89 18.46
C GLY A 68 9.69 6.20 18.15
N GLU A 69 8.79 6.90 17.44
CA GLU A 69 7.51 6.35 16.98
C GLU A 69 7.75 5.27 15.91
N LEU A 70 8.67 5.51 14.98
CA LEU A 70 9.06 4.56 13.94
C LEU A 70 9.76 3.33 14.54
N ALA A 71 10.68 3.51 15.49
CA ALA A 71 11.37 2.39 16.14
C ALA A 71 10.39 1.48 16.90
N ALA A 72 9.39 2.05 17.56
CA ALA A 72 8.33 1.27 18.21
C ALA A 72 7.50 0.49 17.19
N LEU A 73 7.22 1.09 16.03
CA LEU A 73 6.52 0.42 14.92
C LEU A 73 7.35 -0.72 14.34
N ASP A 74 8.65 -0.53 14.11
CA ASP A 74 9.57 -1.55 13.61
C ASP A 74 9.63 -2.77 14.55
N ALA A 75 9.70 -2.52 15.87
CA ALA A 75 9.65 -3.57 16.88
C ALA A 75 8.31 -4.32 16.86
N LYS A 76 7.19 -3.59 16.68
CA LYS A 76 5.86 -4.20 16.54
C LYS A 76 5.77 -5.09 15.29
N VAL A 77 6.30 -4.64 14.15
CA VAL A 77 6.32 -5.43 12.92
C VAL A 77 7.14 -6.71 13.10
N CYS A 78 8.31 -6.63 13.74
CA CYS A 78 9.10 -7.82 14.07
C CYS A 78 8.30 -8.81 14.94
N GLN A 79 7.61 -8.32 15.98
CA GLN A 79 6.76 -9.13 16.84
C GLN A 79 5.62 -9.83 16.08
N LEU A 80 4.92 -9.10 15.21
CA LEU A 80 3.78 -9.63 14.45
C LEU A 80 4.19 -10.69 13.43
N THR A 81 5.30 -10.44 12.73
CA THR A 81 5.72 -11.24 11.58
C THR A 81 6.68 -12.38 11.96
N GLY A 82 7.26 -12.33 13.16
CA GLY A 82 8.34 -13.23 13.58
C GLY A 82 9.70 -12.89 12.94
N ALA A 83 9.81 -11.78 12.21
CA ALA A 83 11.09 -11.31 11.70
C ALA A 83 12.03 -10.92 12.84
N LYS A 84 13.32 -11.26 12.72
CA LYS A 84 14.33 -10.90 13.73
C LYS A 84 14.69 -9.42 13.71
N LYS A 85 14.57 -8.80 12.53
CA LYS A 85 14.79 -7.38 12.29
C LYS A 85 14.02 -6.97 11.04
N VAL A 86 13.83 -5.67 10.87
CA VAL A 86 13.36 -5.05 9.64
C VAL A 86 14.30 -3.92 9.23
N TRP A 87 14.41 -3.64 7.93
CA TRP A 87 15.23 -2.52 7.43
C TRP A 87 14.67 -1.97 6.13
N VAL A 88 15.05 -0.73 5.81
CA VAL A 88 14.76 -0.10 4.52
C VAL A 88 15.88 -0.45 3.55
N GLU A 89 15.52 -1.09 2.45
CA GLU A 89 16.46 -1.48 1.40
C GLU A 89 16.57 -0.41 0.31
N GLN A 90 17.70 -0.41 -0.40
CA GLN A 90 17.92 0.47 -1.54
C GLN A 90 18.51 -0.29 -2.73
N THR A 91 18.24 0.19 -3.94
CA THR A 91 18.93 -0.31 -5.13
C THR A 91 20.39 0.14 -5.14
N GLU A 92 21.21 -0.44 -6.01
CA GLU A 92 22.60 0.01 -6.25
C GLU A 92 22.67 1.50 -6.62
N ALA A 93 21.66 2.00 -7.32
CA ALA A 93 21.52 3.42 -7.68
C ALA A 93 21.00 4.29 -6.52
N GLY A 94 20.85 3.74 -5.31
CA GLY A 94 20.38 4.46 -4.11
C GLY A 94 18.87 4.68 -4.03
N ILE A 95 18.08 4.07 -4.92
CA ILE A 95 16.62 4.27 -4.94
C ILE A 95 15.97 3.45 -3.81
N ARG A 96 15.09 4.09 -3.03
CA ARG A 96 14.31 3.48 -1.95
C ARG A 96 12.82 3.59 -2.25
N LEU A 97 12.02 2.72 -1.61
CA LEU A 97 10.58 2.97 -1.50
C LEU A 97 10.36 4.13 -0.52
N ASN A 98 9.28 4.90 -0.70
CA ASN A 98 8.89 6.01 0.19
C ASN A 98 8.44 5.47 1.55
N HIS A 99 9.39 5.01 2.35
CA HIS A 99 9.21 4.49 3.69
C HIS A 99 8.99 5.63 4.70
N ASN A 100 8.14 5.41 5.71
CA ASN A 100 7.74 6.42 6.69
C ASN A 100 7.22 7.70 6.00
N CYS A 101 6.36 7.51 4.99
CA CYS A 101 5.83 8.58 4.17
C CYS A 101 4.35 8.78 4.45
N VAL A 102 3.93 10.00 4.79
CA VAL A 102 2.52 10.34 4.87
C VAL A 102 2.02 10.63 3.46
N GLN A 103 0.90 10.01 3.09
CA GLN A 103 0.20 10.26 1.84
C GLN A 103 -1.21 10.77 2.15
N VAL A 104 -1.59 11.86 1.48
CA VAL A 104 -2.90 12.48 1.59
C VAL A 104 -3.54 12.51 0.21
N VAL A 105 -4.70 11.88 0.06
CA VAL A 105 -5.35 11.70 -1.25
C VAL A 105 -6.85 11.95 -1.16
N GLY A 106 -7.34 12.85 -2.01
CA GLY A 106 -8.75 13.20 -2.16
C GLY A 106 -9.53 12.23 -3.05
N SER A 107 -10.86 12.31 -2.98
CA SER A 107 -11.78 11.43 -3.71
C SER A 107 -11.64 11.50 -5.24
N THR A 108 -11.15 12.62 -5.77
CA THR A 108 -10.93 12.85 -7.20
C THR A 108 -9.47 12.68 -7.62
N GLU A 109 -8.58 12.39 -6.68
CA GLU A 109 -7.12 12.41 -6.89
C GLU A 109 -6.52 11.02 -7.09
N GLY A 110 -7.27 9.98 -6.78
CA GLY A 110 -6.80 8.61 -6.86
C GLY A 110 -7.83 7.66 -7.46
N ALA A 111 -7.33 6.56 -8.03
CA ALA A 111 -8.13 5.43 -8.48
C ALA A 111 -7.61 4.15 -7.82
N VAL A 112 -8.48 3.14 -7.74
CA VAL A 112 -8.07 1.80 -7.31
C VAL A 112 -7.11 1.25 -8.36
N LYS A 113 -5.85 1.06 -7.97
CA LYS A 113 -4.77 0.57 -8.82
C LYS A 113 -4.14 -0.66 -8.16
N PRO A 114 -4.66 -1.87 -8.41
CA PRO A 114 -4.09 -3.09 -7.86
C PRO A 114 -2.64 -3.27 -8.31
N HIS A 115 -1.73 -3.48 -7.36
CA HIS A 115 -0.30 -3.68 -7.59
C HIS A 115 0.30 -4.58 -6.51
N THR A 116 1.57 -4.94 -6.68
CA THR A 116 2.41 -5.48 -5.60
C THR A 116 3.62 -4.56 -5.44
N ASP A 117 4.20 -4.51 -4.26
CA ASP A 117 5.47 -3.83 -4.07
C ASP A 117 6.61 -4.68 -4.65
N SER A 118 7.76 -4.04 -4.90
CA SER A 118 8.93 -4.71 -5.45
C SER A 118 9.53 -5.67 -4.43
N SER A 119 9.61 -6.96 -4.75
CA SER A 119 10.19 -7.99 -3.89
C SER A 119 11.70 -7.83 -3.65
N ASN A 120 12.37 -6.94 -4.38
CA ASN A 120 13.78 -6.61 -4.15
C ASN A 120 13.96 -5.60 -3.02
N LEU A 121 12.92 -4.82 -2.71
CA LEU A 121 12.98 -3.72 -1.75
C LEU A 121 11.99 -3.89 -0.59
N CYS A 122 11.06 -4.85 -0.69
CA CYS A 122 10.00 -5.02 0.28
C CYS A 122 9.62 -6.50 0.48
N ARG A 123 9.62 -6.94 1.74
CA ARG A 123 9.00 -8.18 2.24
C ARG A 123 7.66 -7.88 2.91
N TYR A 124 7.63 -6.84 3.73
CA TYR A 124 6.44 -6.38 4.43
C TYR A 124 6.19 -4.91 4.12
N ALA A 125 4.96 -4.60 3.75
CA ALA A 125 4.46 -3.25 3.64
C ALA A 125 3.44 -2.98 4.75
N ALA A 126 3.26 -1.72 5.11
CA ALA A 126 2.18 -1.34 6.00
C ALA A 126 1.54 -0.01 5.64
N VAL A 127 0.29 0.14 6.10
CA VAL A 127 -0.48 1.38 6.04
C VAL A 127 -0.99 1.67 7.45
N LEU A 128 -0.70 2.86 7.96
CA LEU A 128 -1.25 3.40 9.20
C LEU A 128 -2.26 4.50 8.85
N TYR A 129 -3.50 4.35 9.27
CA TYR A 129 -4.58 5.30 8.98
C TYR A 129 -4.63 6.46 9.98
N LEU A 130 -4.56 7.69 9.47
CA LEU A 130 -4.31 8.90 10.28
C LEU A 130 -5.41 9.96 10.22
N ASN A 131 -6.60 9.66 9.67
CA ASN A 131 -7.72 10.60 9.67
C ASN A 131 -8.99 9.98 10.30
N PRO A 132 -9.52 10.51 11.42
CA PRO A 132 -10.71 9.96 12.09
C PRO A 132 -11.99 10.00 11.26
N ASP A 133 -12.10 10.93 10.32
CA ASP A 133 -13.36 11.21 9.62
C ASP A 133 -13.47 10.56 8.24
N VAL A 134 -12.65 9.52 7.99
CA VAL A 134 -12.64 8.78 6.72
C VAL A 134 -13.52 7.52 6.84
N PRO A 135 -14.46 7.29 5.91
CA PRO A 135 -15.33 6.13 5.93
C PRO A 135 -14.59 4.79 5.87
N GLU A 136 -15.16 3.77 6.50
CA GLU A 136 -14.58 2.42 6.58
C GLU A 136 -14.26 1.81 5.21
N GLN A 137 -15.03 2.12 4.17
CA GLN A 137 -14.79 1.63 2.81
C GLN A 137 -13.52 2.19 2.16
N CYS A 138 -12.85 3.17 2.75
CA CYS A 138 -11.63 3.78 2.20
C CYS A 138 -10.34 3.11 2.69
N GLY A 139 -10.42 1.88 3.18
CA GLY A 139 -9.30 1.12 3.74
C GLY A 139 -8.30 0.62 2.70
N THR A 140 -7.96 -0.66 2.81
CA THR A 140 -7.07 -1.35 1.87
C THR A 140 -7.69 -2.68 1.48
N SER A 141 -7.67 -2.98 0.19
CA SER A 141 -8.19 -4.22 -0.37
C SER A 141 -7.05 -5.05 -0.93
N PHE A 142 -7.13 -6.36 -0.72
CA PHE A 142 -6.39 -7.38 -1.44
C PHE A 142 -7.23 -7.89 -2.60
N PHE A 143 -6.58 -8.13 -3.73
CA PHE A 143 -7.23 -8.48 -4.98
C PHE A 143 -6.72 -9.82 -5.51
N ARG A 144 -7.52 -10.45 -6.37
CA ARG A 144 -7.08 -11.57 -7.22
C ARG A 144 -7.44 -11.31 -8.68
N GLN A 145 -6.71 -11.95 -9.58
CA GLN A 145 -6.95 -11.82 -11.02
C GLN A 145 -8.35 -12.29 -11.39
N ARG A 146 -8.97 -11.55 -12.32
CA ARG A 146 -10.12 -12.00 -13.10
C ARG A 146 -9.61 -12.26 -14.51
N MET A 147 -9.67 -13.52 -14.94
CA MET A 147 -9.26 -13.93 -16.27
C MET A 147 -10.29 -13.46 -17.30
N PRO A 148 -9.93 -13.32 -18.60
CA PRO A 148 -10.88 -12.95 -19.65
C PRO A 148 -12.10 -13.86 -19.76
N THR A 149 -11.97 -15.13 -19.36
CA THR A 149 -13.06 -16.12 -19.29
C THR A 149 -14.01 -15.92 -18.10
N GLY A 150 -13.75 -14.93 -17.23
CA GLY A 150 -14.46 -14.73 -15.97
C GLY A 150 -13.94 -15.58 -14.81
N GLN A 151 -13.12 -16.61 -15.08
CA GLN A 151 -12.49 -17.43 -14.05
C GLN A 151 -11.59 -16.59 -13.14
N LEU A 152 -11.56 -16.91 -11.86
CA LEU A 152 -10.68 -16.23 -10.90
C LEU A 152 -9.28 -16.88 -10.89
N GLY A 153 -8.26 -16.06 -11.14
CA GLY A 153 -6.85 -16.43 -11.02
C GLY A 153 -6.29 -16.17 -9.62
N GLY A 154 -4.97 -15.99 -9.54
CA GLY A 154 -4.26 -15.81 -8.27
C GLY A 154 -4.10 -14.37 -7.80
N ASN A 155 -3.40 -14.22 -6.68
CA ASN A 155 -3.24 -12.97 -5.94
C ASN A 155 -1.82 -12.75 -5.42
N ILE A 156 -0.87 -13.60 -5.81
CA ILE A 156 0.50 -13.56 -5.30
C ILE A 156 1.47 -13.50 -6.46
N VAL A 157 2.43 -12.57 -6.38
CA VAL A 157 3.61 -12.54 -7.23
C VAL A 157 4.72 -13.36 -6.58
N MET A 158 5.31 -14.27 -7.34
CA MET A 158 6.41 -15.14 -6.89
C MET A 158 7.66 -14.89 -7.72
N PRO A 159 8.86 -15.23 -7.21
CA PRO A 159 10.07 -15.28 -8.02
C PRO A 159 9.86 -16.08 -9.31
N PRO A 160 10.50 -15.69 -10.44
CA PRO A 160 11.53 -14.66 -10.56
C PRO A 160 11.00 -13.23 -10.73
N HIS A 161 9.67 -13.03 -10.74
CA HIS A 161 9.08 -11.71 -10.98
C HIS A 161 9.16 -10.84 -9.73
N ARG A 162 9.58 -9.58 -9.91
CA ARG A 162 9.76 -8.66 -8.79
C ARG A 162 8.47 -7.97 -8.37
N ASN A 163 7.55 -7.81 -9.30
CA ASN A 163 6.28 -7.14 -9.10
C ASN A 163 5.22 -7.62 -10.10
N LEU A 164 3.99 -7.13 -9.93
CA LEU A 164 2.86 -7.49 -10.76
C LEU A 164 3.04 -7.17 -12.25
N ALA A 165 3.62 -6.00 -12.58
CA ALA A 165 3.81 -5.61 -13.97
C ALA A 165 4.76 -6.57 -14.70
N GLU A 166 5.82 -7.04 -14.02
CA GLU A 166 6.72 -8.06 -14.55
C GLU A 166 6.05 -9.43 -14.66
N ALA A 167 5.28 -9.84 -13.65
CA ALA A 167 4.59 -11.13 -13.65
C ALA A 167 3.56 -11.24 -14.78
N LEU A 168 2.93 -10.12 -15.13
CA LEU A 168 1.96 -10.05 -16.23
C LEU A 168 2.61 -9.74 -17.59
N GLY A 169 3.89 -9.34 -17.61
CA GLY A 169 4.60 -8.92 -18.82
C GLY A 169 4.03 -7.65 -19.45
N ASN A 170 3.24 -6.87 -18.70
CA ASN A 170 2.60 -5.64 -19.18
C ASN A 170 2.46 -4.63 -18.04
N ARG A 171 2.78 -3.37 -18.31
CA ARG A 171 2.58 -2.25 -17.38
C ARG A 171 1.12 -1.83 -17.29
N PHE A 172 0.35 -2.05 -18.37
CA PHE A 172 -1.06 -1.69 -18.44
C PHE A 172 -1.91 -2.94 -18.32
N VAL A 173 -2.58 -3.07 -17.19
CA VAL A 173 -3.59 -4.10 -16.97
C VAL A 173 -4.95 -3.54 -17.37
N GLN A 174 -5.75 -4.34 -18.08
CA GLN A 174 -7.08 -3.92 -18.51
C GLN A 174 -7.93 -3.52 -17.29
N PRO A 175 -8.81 -2.52 -17.41
CA PRO A 175 -9.83 -2.28 -16.40
C PRO A 175 -10.56 -3.59 -16.08
N ASN A 176 -10.89 -3.80 -14.81
CA ASN A 176 -11.57 -5.02 -14.31
C ASN A 176 -10.76 -6.33 -14.39
N SER A 177 -9.44 -6.28 -14.65
CA SER A 177 -8.54 -7.47 -14.58
C SER A 177 -8.40 -8.04 -13.16
N PHE A 178 -8.95 -7.38 -12.15
CA PHE A 178 -8.87 -7.75 -10.76
C PHE A 178 -10.23 -7.65 -10.08
N VAL A 179 -10.46 -8.50 -9.10
CA VAL A 179 -11.60 -8.45 -8.20
C VAL A 179 -11.10 -8.43 -6.76
N GLU A 180 -11.78 -7.67 -5.91
CA GLU A 180 -11.52 -7.67 -4.47
C GLU A 180 -11.76 -9.08 -3.89
N ASP A 181 -10.83 -9.54 -3.05
CA ASP A 181 -10.89 -10.83 -2.37
C ASP A 181 -11.08 -10.63 -0.86
N VAL A 182 -10.29 -9.75 -0.26
CA VAL A 182 -10.36 -9.40 1.17
C VAL A 182 -10.21 -7.90 1.31
N ARG A 183 -11.02 -7.28 2.19
CA ARG A 183 -10.93 -5.86 2.53
C ARG A 183 -10.62 -5.69 4.01
N VAL A 184 -9.69 -4.81 4.32
CA VAL A 184 -9.47 -4.30 5.67
C VAL A 184 -10.02 -2.88 5.72
N ALA A 185 -11.00 -2.67 6.59
CA ALA A 185 -11.66 -1.37 6.74
C ALA A 185 -10.69 -0.29 7.23
N TYR A 186 -10.89 0.92 6.74
CA TYR A 186 -10.27 2.11 7.30
C TYR A 186 -10.74 2.28 8.75
N ARG A 187 -9.80 2.45 9.67
CA ARG A 187 -10.07 2.83 11.06
C ARG A 187 -8.94 3.73 11.51
N PHE A 188 -9.25 4.86 12.13
CA PHE A 188 -8.20 5.74 12.64
C PHE A 188 -7.32 5.02 13.66
N ASN A 189 -6.00 5.24 13.56
CA ASN A 189 -4.98 4.56 14.34
C ASN A 189 -4.88 3.04 14.15
N ARG A 190 -5.46 2.51 13.05
CA ARG A 190 -5.20 1.13 12.63
C ARG A 190 -3.96 1.06 11.75
N LEU A 191 -3.07 0.16 12.13
CA LEU A 191 -1.98 -0.34 11.31
C LEU A 191 -2.41 -1.63 10.62
N LEU A 192 -2.29 -1.65 9.30
CA LEU A 192 -2.36 -2.86 8.49
C LEU A 192 -0.96 -3.19 8.00
N VAL A 193 -0.40 -4.34 8.42
CA VAL A 193 0.86 -4.89 7.90
C VAL A 193 0.53 -6.05 6.96
N TYR A 194 1.24 -6.21 5.85
CA TYR A 194 0.99 -7.29 4.89
C TYR A 194 2.23 -7.66 4.10
N LYS A 195 2.23 -8.89 3.56
CA LYS A 195 3.27 -9.33 2.63
C LYS A 195 3.19 -8.51 1.34
N ALA A 196 4.30 -7.91 0.96
CA ALA A 196 4.39 -6.99 -0.18
C ALA A 196 4.06 -7.61 -1.54
N ASN A 197 4.13 -8.94 -1.64
CA ASN A 197 3.87 -9.68 -2.89
C ASN A 197 2.39 -10.06 -3.08
N LEU A 198 1.50 -9.65 -2.17
CA LEU A 198 0.05 -9.74 -2.37
C LEU A 198 -0.43 -8.59 -3.24
N ILE A 199 -1.35 -8.86 -4.17
CA ILE A 199 -1.97 -7.80 -4.96
C ILE A 199 -2.87 -6.98 -4.05
N HIS A 200 -2.62 -5.67 -3.96
CA HIS A 200 -3.32 -4.78 -3.07
C HIS A 200 -3.52 -3.38 -3.67
N SER A 201 -4.41 -2.60 -3.06
CA SER A 201 -4.60 -1.17 -3.34
C SER A 201 -5.37 -0.50 -2.21
N ALA A 202 -5.35 0.84 -2.15
CA ALA A 202 -6.36 1.57 -1.40
C ALA A 202 -7.74 1.24 -1.99
N THR A 203 -8.71 0.96 -1.13
CA THR A 203 -10.06 0.54 -1.55
C THR A 203 -10.82 1.69 -2.20
N ALA A 204 -10.71 2.88 -1.63
CA ALA A 204 -11.29 4.11 -2.12
C ALA A 204 -10.55 5.30 -1.50
N TYR A 205 -10.74 6.48 -2.07
CA TYR A 205 -10.25 7.75 -1.54
C TYR A 205 -11.41 8.63 -1.08
N TRP A 206 -11.13 9.60 -0.22
CA TRP A 206 -12.15 10.39 0.46
C TRP A 206 -11.71 11.84 0.60
N GLY A 207 -12.68 12.74 0.79
CA GLY A 207 -12.45 14.15 1.07
C GLY A 207 -12.00 14.98 -0.13
N LEU A 208 -12.24 16.28 -0.04
CA LEU A 208 -11.76 17.28 -0.99
C LEU A 208 -10.76 18.23 -0.31
N GLU A 209 -11.10 18.70 0.89
CA GLU A 209 -10.21 19.51 1.72
C GLU A 209 -9.13 18.66 2.38
N THR A 210 -7.89 19.16 2.44
CA THR A 210 -6.72 18.44 2.95
C THR A 210 -6.95 17.70 4.27
N ALA A 211 -7.62 18.34 5.24
CA ALA A 211 -7.91 17.73 6.53
C ALA A 211 -8.96 16.61 6.48
N ALA A 212 -9.85 16.61 5.50
CA ALA A 212 -10.86 15.58 5.28
C ALA A 212 -10.36 14.44 4.40
N LYS A 213 -9.24 14.62 3.69
CA LYS A 213 -8.73 13.64 2.74
C LYS A 213 -8.32 12.32 3.41
N ARG A 214 -8.30 11.24 2.63
CA ARG A 214 -7.71 9.97 3.09
C ARG A 214 -6.22 10.19 3.40
N MET A 215 -5.88 10.23 4.68
CA MET A 215 -4.51 10.33 5.17
C MET A 215 -4.05 8.98 5.68
N ALA A 216 -2.89 8.53 5.20
CA ALA A 216 -2.24 7.35 5.72
C ALA A 216 -0.72 7.47 5.65
N ALA A 217 -0.02 6.95 6.65
CA ALA A 217 1.42 6.73 6.56
C ALA A 217 1.70 5.35 5.96
N VAL A 218 2.63 5.27 5.02
CA VAL A 218 3.05 4.04 4.36
C VAL A 218 4.48 3.68 4.74
N PHE A 219 4.73 2.38 4.86
CA PHE A 219 5.99 1.82 5.30
C PHE A 219 6.33 0.58 4.49
N PHE A 220 7.62 0.38 4.26
CA PHE A 220 8.16 -0.72 3.47
C PHE A 220 9.43 -1.24 4.10
N TRP A 221 9.50 -2.56 4.31
CA TRP A 221 10.63 -3.19 4.97
C TRP A 221 11.05 -4.46 4.24
N MET A 222 12.35 -4.67 4.19
CA MET A 222 12.93 -6.02 4.14
C MET A 222 12.96 -6.62 5.55
N ALA A 223 13.06 -7.95 5.63
CA ALA A 223 12.99 -8.74 6.85
C ALA A 223 13.78 -10.03 6.72
#